data_AF-A0A2H0XSZ4-F1
#
_entry.id   AF-A0A2H0XSZ4-F1
#
_cell.length_a   1.000
_cell.length_b   1.000
_cell.length_c   1.000
_cell.angle_alpha   90.00
_cell.angle_beta   90.00
_cell.angle_gamma   90.00
#
_symmetry.space_group_name_H-M   'P 1'
#
loop_
_entity.id
_entity.type
_entity.pdbx_description
1 polymer ?
#
loop_
_entity_poly.entity_id
_entity_poly.type
_entity_poly.pdbx_seq_one_letter_code
_entity_poly.pdbx_strand_id
1 'polypeptide(L)'
;MVIVDKSGLMKPEPNIGQFYLKGNMMQNGSPLTSWAFQTGLHCFGNWGGFIVTLGVLLFAISTAISWSYYGDRGAQYLLGQKAVFWYRILYVTAHFIGATVSLEVGWAFGDFANGLMAIPNLICVIALSNVVKRVTKEYTSKKHLTYKEQLTLNSIREQKW
;
A
#
# COMPACT_ATOMS: atom_id res chain seq x y z
N MET A 1 -31.35 19.79 10.65
CA MET A 1 -30.80 18.79 9.72
C MET A 1 -29.99 19.56 8.69
N VAL A 2 -28.69 19.28 8.57
CA VAL A 2 -27.79 20.05 7.71
C VAL A 2 -27.55 19.24 6.44
N ILE A 3 -27.96 19.77 5.29
CA ILE A 3 -27.78 19.12 3.98
C ILE A 3 -26.59 19.82 3.29
N VAL A 4 -25.55 19.05 2.98
CA VAL A 4 -24.33 19.53 2.31
C VAL A 4 -24.41 19.14 0.83
N ASP A 5 -24.34 20.12 -0.06
CA ASP A 5 -24.31 19.89 -1.51
C ASP A 5 -22.93 19.34 -1.94
N LYS A 6 -22.85 18.70 -3.12
CA LYS A 6 -21.60 18.14 -3.71
C LYS A 6 -20.51 19.18 -3.96
N SER A 7 -20.86 20.47 -3.90
CA SER A 7 -19.97 21.63 -3.95
C SER A 7 -19.40 22.05 -2.59
N GLY A 8 -19.86 21.43 -1.50
CA GLY A 8 -19.49 21.79 -0.14
C GLY A 8 -20.22 22.98 0.44
N LEU A 9 -21.22 23.47 -0.29
CA LEU A 9 -22.05 24.58 0.11
C LEU A 9 -23.31 24.05 0.78
N MET A 10 -23.54 24.44 2.03
CA MET A 10 -24.84 24.28 2.69
C MET A 10 -25.71 25.46 2.27
N LYS A 11 -26.86 25.20 1.64
CA LYS A 11 -27.86 26.23 1.35
C LYS A 11 -28.84 26.33 2.53
N PRO A 12 -29.26 27.54 2.91
CA PRO A 12 -30.22 27.70 4.00
C PRO A 12 -31.65 27.44 3.57
N GLU A 13 -32.37 26.75 4.44
CA GLU A 13 -33.83 26.79 4.48
C GLU A 13 -34.22 28.16 5.08
N PRO A 14 -35.10 28.96 4.43
CA PRO A 14 -35.31 30.37 4.78
C PRO A 14 -35.91 30.67 6.16
N ASN A 15 -36.21 29.68 7.01
CA ASN A 15 -36.98 29.87 8.24
C ASN A 15 -36.36 29.32 9.53
N ILE A 16 -35.07 28.96 9.58
CA ILE A 16 -34.43 28.53 10.83
C ILE A 16 -33.02 29.14 10.91
N GLY A 17 -32.80 30.03 11.88
CA GLY A 17 -31.53 30.74 12.09
C GLY A 17 -30.35 29.78 12.29
N GLN A 18 -29.67 29.44 11.21
CA GLN A 18 -28.52 28.53 11.17
C GLN A 18 -27.27 29.30 10.75
N PHE A 19 -26.19 29.11 11.51
CA PHE A 19 -24.85 29.64 11.25
C PHE A 19 -24.23 28.99 10.01
N TYR A 20 -23.65 29.79 9.11
CA TYR A 20 -22.89 29.29 7.96
C TYR A 20 -21.41 29.23 8.30
N LEU A 21 -20.81 28.05 8.21
CA LEU A 21 -19.36 27.90 8.23
C LEU A 21 -18.88 27.72 6.78
N LYS A 22 -18.25 28.76 6.23
CA LYS A 22 -17.62 28.73 4.90
C LYS A 22 -16.19 28.22 5.04
N GLY A 23 -15.87 27.09 4.40
CA GLY A 23 -14.50 26.55 4.37
C GLY A 23 -14.25 25.68 3.14
N ASN A 24 -13.02 25.67 2.63
CA ASN A 24 -12.59 24.83 1.48
C ASN A 24 -12.45 23.33 1.84
N MET A 25 -13.18 22.84 2.84
CA MET A 25 -12.93 21.55 3.52
C MET A 25 -13.44 20.30 2.79
N MET A 26 -13.97 20.42 1.57
CA MET A 26 -14.55 19.29 0.83
C MET A 26 -13.59 18.56 -0.10
N GLN A 27 -12.29 18.86 -0.05
CA GLN A 27 -11.28 18.09 -0.77
C GLN A 27 -10.94 16.85 0.06
N ASN A 28 -11.02 15.64 -0.52
CA ASN A 28 -10.64 14.39 0.13
C ASN A 28 -9.42 13.76 -0.55
N GLY A 29 -8.46 13.26 0.24
CA GLY A 29 -7.29 12.53 -0.27
C GLY A 29 -6.25 13.43 -0.95
N SER A 30 -5.89 13.10 -2.20
CA SER A 30 -4.78 13.74 -2.92
C SER A 30 -4.96 15.25 -3.21
N PRO A 31 -6.15 15.75 -3.58
CA PRO A 31 -6.38 17.18 -3.75
C PRO A 31 -6.20 18.00 -2.46
N LEU A 32 -6.56 17.42 -1.30
CA LEU A 32 -6.41 18.08 0.00
C LEU A 32 -4.93 18.24 0.38
N THR A 33 -4.14 17.17 0.19
CA THR A 33 -2.70 17.23 0.42
C THR A 33 -2.00 18.15 -0.56
N SER A 34 -2.40 18.15 -1.83
CA SER A 34 -1.89 19.10 -2.83
C SER A 34 -2.17 20.56 -2.41
N TRP A 35 -3.39 20.86 -1.97
CA TRP A 35 -3.75 22.20 -1.48
C TRP A 35 -2.97 22.60 -0.22
N ALA A 36 -2.80 21.67 0.72
CA ALA A 36 -2.04 21.90 1.94
C ALA A 36 -0.57 22.21 1.64
N PHE A 37 0.07 21.45 0.73
CA PHE A 37 1.45 21.70 0.32
C PHE A 37 1.59 22.99 -0.50
N GLN A 38 0.61 23.31 -1.35
CA GLN A 38 0.59 24.58 -2.08
C GLN A 38 0.50 25.77 -1.13
N THR A 39 -0.30 25.66 -0.07
CA THR A 39 -0.43 26.71 0.97
C THR A 39 0.82 26.78 1.85
N GLY A 40 1.32 25.63 2.32
CA GLY A 40 2.46 25.56 3.24
C GLY A 40 3.81 25.93 2.61
N LEU A 41 4.02 25.62 1.32
CA LEU A 41 5.25 25.97 0.60
C LEU A 41 5.12 27.28 -0.19
N HIS A 42 4.03 28.03 -0.03
CA HIS A 42 3.79 29.25 -0.80
C HIS A 42 4.95 30.27 -0.70
N CYS A 43 5.65 30.32 0.44
CA CYS A 43 6.82 31.18 0.65
C CYS A 43 8.04 30.83 -0.23
N PHE A 44 8.15 29.58 -0.68
CA PHE A 44 9.21 29.10 -1.58
C PHE A 44 8.76 29.02 -3.05
N GLY A 45 7.48 29.31 -3.33
CA GLY A 45 6.89 29.34 -4.67
C GLY A 45 5.63 28.49 -4.80
N ASN A 46 4.83 28.75 -5.84
CA ASN A 46 3.55 28.08 -6.10
C ASN A 46 3.67 26.66 -6.70
N TRP A 47 4.69 25.90 -6.30
CA TRP A 47 5.06 24.61 -6.90
C TRP A 47 4.74 23.41 -6.00
N GLY A 48 4.26 23.65 -4.77
CA GLY A 48 3.97 22.60 -3.78
C GLY A 48 3.00 21.52 -4.27
N GLY A 49 1.98 21.89 -5.05
CA GLY A 49 1.03 20.93 -5.63
C GLY A 49 1.65 20.02 -6.69
N PHE A 50 2.62 20.50 -7.48
CA PHE A 50 3.33 19.68 -8.48
C PHE A 50 4.21 18.63 -7.82
N ILE A 51 4.86 18.96 -6.70
CA ILE A 51 5.66 18.01 -5.93
C ILE A 51 4.78 16.85 -5.42
N VAL A 52 3.61 17.17 -4.87
CA VAL A 52 2.65 16.15 -4.41
C VAL A 52 2.18 15.29 -5.58
N THR A 53 1.83 15.90 -6.70
CA THR A 53 1.37 15.17 -7.89
C THR A 53 2.43 14.19 -8.40
N LEU A 54 3.69 14.63 -8.51
CA LEU A 54 4.81 13.79 -8.91
C LEU A 54 5.07 12.67 -7.88
N GLY A 55 5.00 12.98 -6.59
CA GLY A 55 5.17 12.01 -5.52
C GLY A 55 4.09 10.93 -5.54
N VAL A 56 2.82 11.31 -5.72
CA VAL A 56 1.70 10.36 -5.84
C VAL A 56 1.86 9.49 -7.08
N LEU A 57 2.30 10.04 -8.20
CA LEU A 57 2.57 9.27 -9.42
C LEU A 57 3.65 8.21 -9.20
N LEU A 58 4.80 8.59 -8.63
CA LEU A 58 5.90 7.67 -8.34
C LEU A 58 5.49 6.58 -7.33
N PHE A 59 4.72 6.96 -6.31
CA PHE A 59 4.20 6.05 -5.30
C PHE A 59 3.17 5.06 -5.88
N ALA A 60 2.30 5.53 -6.78
CA ALA A 60 1.34 4.66 -7.46
C ALA A 60 2.05 3.62 -8.34
N ILE A 61 3.10 4.01 -9.06
CA ILE A 61 3.90 3.10 -9.89
C ILE A 61 4.61 2.03 -9.03
N SER A 62 5.28 2.44 -7.95
CA SER A 62 5.99 1.49 -7.08
C SER A 62 5.05 0.50 -6.41
N THR A 63 3.87 0.98 -6.01
CA THR A 63 2.80 0.16 -5.45
C THR A 63 2.28 -0.83 -6.51
N ALA A 64 1.97 -0.37 -7.72
CA ALA A 64 1.50 -1.24 -8.79
C ALA A 64 2.50 -2.36 -9.14
N ILE A 65 3.80 -2.05 -9.20
CA ILE A 65 4.84 -3.08 -9.44
C ILE A 65 4.83 -4.13 -8.32
N SER A 66 4.76 -3.68 -7.06
CA SER A 66 4.81 -4.56 -5.90
C SER A 66 3.60 -5.50 -5.85
N TRP A 67 2.39 -4.98 -6.04
CA TRP A 67 1.16 -5.77 -6.04
C TRP A 67 1.05 -6.70 -7.26
N SER A 68 1.60 -6.30 -8.40
CA SER A 68 1.75 -7.19 -9.56
C SER A 68 2.61 -8.40 -9.21
N TYR A 69 3.76 -8.18 -8.57
CA TYR A 69 4.65 -9.26 -8.15
C TYR A 69 4.04 -10.18 -7.09
N TYR A 70 3.37 -9.63 -6.09
CA TYR A 70 2.72 -10.46 -5.05
C TYR A 70 1.64 -11.36 -5.63
N GLY A 71 0.79 -10.84 -6.51
CA GLY A 71 -0.23 -11.67 -7.15
C GLY A 71 0.33 -12.64 -8.19
N ASP A 72 1.45 -12.33 -8.85
CA ASP A 72 2.18 -13.28 -9.70
C ASP A 72 2.61 -14.52 -8.87
N ARG A 73 3.26 -14.28 -7.72
CA ARG A 73 3.66 -15.38 -6.81
C ARG A 73 2.45 -16.15 -6.27
N GLY A 74 1.36 -15.45 -5.94
CA GLY A 74 0.11 -16.08 -5.49
C GLY A 74 -0.52 -16.96 -6.57
N ALA A 75 -0.64 -16.45 -7.80
CA ALA A 75 -1.17 -17.19 -8.94
C ALA A 75 -0.30 -18.39 -9.30
N GLN A 76 1.02 -18.23 -9.26
CA GLN A 76 1.98 -19.32 -9.47
C GLN A 76 1.82 -20.42 -8.42
N TYR A 77 1.64 -20.06 -7.15
CA TYR A 77 1.46 -21.02 -6.05
C TYR A 77 0.14 -21.80 -6.17
N LEU A 78 -0.95 -21.14 -6.55
CA LEU A 78 -2.28 -21.76 -6.62
C LEU A 78 -2.56 -22.53 -7.92
N LEU A 79 -2.13 -21.98 -9.06
CA LEU A 79 -2.54 -22.45 -10.39
C LEU A 79 -1.33 -22.82 -11.28
N GLY A 80 -0.11 -22.66 -10.78
CA GLY A 80 1.13 -22.99 -11.49
C GLY A 80 1.63 -21.90 -12.46
N GLN A 81 2.77 -22.17 -13.10
CA GLN A 81 3.50 -21.20 -13.93
C GLN A 81 2.69 -20.59 -15.08
N LYS A 82 1.80 -21.38 -15.70
CA LYS A 82 1.02 -20.95 -16.88
C LYS A 82 -0.04 -19.91 -16.53
N ALA A 83 -0.51 -19.87 -15.28
CA ALA A 83 -1.52 -18.92 -14.84
C ALA A 83 -0.97 -17.49 -14.66
N VAL A 84 0.34 -17.34 -14.46
CA VAL A 84 1.02 -16.05 -14.27
C VAL A 84 0.76 -15.09 -15.44
N PHE A 85 0.83 -15.60 -16.67
CA PHE A 85 0.61 -14.79 -17.86
C PHE A 85 -0.81 -14.20 -17.88
N TRP A 86 -1.82 -15.04 -17.62
CA TRP A 86 -3.21 -14.62 -17.56
C TRP A 86 -3.49 -13.66 -16.41
N TYR A 87 -2.87 -13.89 -15.24
CA TYR A 87 -2.95 -12.97 -14.12
C TYR A 87 -2.43 -11.57 -14.48
N ARG A 88 -1.29 -11.47 -15.19
CA ARG A 88 -0.73 -10.17 -15.60
C ARG A 88 -1.65 -9.42 -16.56
N ILE A 89 -2.29 -10.12 -17.50
CA ILE A 89 -3.29 -9.52 -18.40
C ILE A 89 -4.48 -8.96 -17.60
N LEU A 90 -5.01 -9.76 -16.68
CA LEU A 90 -6.11 -9.34 -15.80
C LEU A 90 -5.71 -8.14 -14.93
N TYR A 91 -4.49 -8.14 -14.39
CA TYR A 91 -3.96 -7.07 -13.54
C TYR A 91 -3.90 -5.72 -14.27
N VAL A 92 -3.37 -5.70 -15.50
CA VAL A 92 -3.29 -4.47 -16.32
C VAL A 92 -4.69 -3.99 -16.71
N THR A 93 -5.58 -4.91 -17.07
CA THR A 93 -6.97 -4.57 -17.41
C THR A 93 -7.72 -4.00 -16.20
N ALA A 94 -7.52 -4.58 -15.01
CA ALA A 94 -8.08 -4.10 -13.76
C ALA A 94 -7.57 -2.70 -13.38
N HIS A 95 -6.32 -2.36 -13.68
CA HIS A 95 -5.80 -1.00 -13.48
C HIS A 95 -6.51 0.02 -14.35
N PHE A 96 -6.76 -0.32 -15.62
CA PHE A 96 -7.52 0.55 -16.52
C PHE A 96 -8.95 0.75 -16.04
N ILE A 97 -9.64 -0.33 -15.64
CA ILE A 97 -10.98 -0.23 -15.06
C ILE A 97 -10.97 0.59 -13.77
N GLY A 98 -9.98 0.37 -12.89
CA GLY A 98 -9.81 1.11 -11.64
C GLY A 98 -9.67 2.62 -11.82
N ALA A 99 -9.09 3.07 -12.94
CA ALA A 99 -9.01 4.49 -13.29
C ALA A 99 -10.38 5.11 -13.66
N THR A 100 -11.39 4.28 -13.94
CA THR A 100 -12.75 4.72 -14.35
C THR A 100 -13.80 4.58 -13.24
N VAL A 101 -13.49 3.83 -12.17
CA VAL A 101 -14.40 3.58 -11.04
C VAL A 101 -14.22 4.65 -9.96
N SER A 102 -15.25 4.89 -9.14
CA SER A 102 -15.14 5.84 -8.03
C SER A 102 -14.14 5.39 -6.98
N LEU A 103 -13.48 6.37 -6.36
CA LEU A 103 -12.43 6.14 -5.37
C LEU A 103 -12.97 5.36 -4.16
N GLU A 104 -14.17 5.67 -3.69
CA GLU A 104 -14.80 5.01 -2.54
C GLU A 104 -15.04 3.52 -2.77
N VAL A 105 -15.44 3.15 -4.00
CA VAL A 105 -15.64 1.74 -4.37
C VAL A 105 -14.30 1.01 -4.40
N GLY A 106 -13.25 1.66 -4.91
CA GLY A 106 -11.89 1.12 -4.89
C GLY A 106 -11.37 0.84 -3.48
N TRP A 107 -11.56 1.79 -2.56
CA TRP A 107 -11.19 1.61 -1.15
C TRP A 107 -12.01 0.51 -0.47
N ALA A 108 -13.33 0.51 -0.65
CA ALA A 108 -14.21 -0.50 -0.05
C ALA A 108 -13.87 -1.93 -0.54
N PHE A 109 -13.58 -2.08 -1.83
CA PHE A 109 -13.14 -3.36 -2.39
C PHE A 109 -11.76 -3.77 -1.86
N GLY A 110 -10.82 -2.82 -1.76
CA GLY A 110 -9.48 -3.04 -1.21
C GLY A 110 -9.52 -3.51 0.24
N ASP A 111 -10.33 -2.86 1.09
CA ASP A 111 -10.47 -3.23 2.49
C ASP A 111 -11.09 -4.62 2.66
N PHE A 112 -12.10 -4.95 1.84
CA PHE A 112 -12.71 -6.27 1.83
C PHE A 112 -11.71 -7.36 1.41
N ALA A 113 -10.98 -7.15 0.30
CA ALA A 113 -10.01 -8.11 -0.21
C ALA A 113 -8.82 -8.28 0.76
N ASN A 114 -8.30 -7.19 1.32
CA ASN A 114 -7.23 -7.23 2.31
C ASN A 114 -7.68 -7.93 3.60
N GLY A 115 -8.91 -7.69 4.05
CA GLY A 115 -9.49 -8.40 5.19
C GLY A 115 -9.53 -9.91 4.95
N LEU A 116 -10.02 -10.34 3.78
CA LEU A 116 -10.10 -11.76 3.42
C LEU A 116 -8.72 -12.42 3.38
N MET A 117 -7.69 -11.72 2.89
CA MET A 117 -6.30 -12.20 2.88
C MET A 117 -5.68 -12.22 4.28
N ALA A 118 -5.95 -11.20 5.10
CA ALA A 118 -5.36 -11.04 6.42
C ALA A 118 -5.85 -12.10 7.41
N ILE A 119 -7.13 -12.48 7.37
CA ILE A 119 -7.72 -13.47 8.29
C ILE A 119 -6.93 -14.78 8.33
N PRO A 120 -6.75 -15.53 7.22
CA PRO A 120 -5.99 -16.78 7.25
C PRO A 120 -4.51 -16.56 7.61
N ASN A 121 -3.90 -15.46 7.15
CA ASN A 121 -2.51 -15.14 7.45
C ASN A 121 -2.28 -14.95 8.96
N LEU A 122 -3.15 -14.17 9.62
CA LEU A 122 -3.07 -13.92 11.05
C LEU A 122 -3.28 -15.18 11.88
N ILE A 123 -4.23 -16.04 11.48
CA ILE A 123 -4.44 -17.35 12.12
C ILE A 123 -3.16 -18.20 12.05
N CYS A 124 -2.53 -18.27 10.87
CA CYS A 124 -1.28 -18.99 10.68
C CYS A 124 -0.15 -18.42 11.55
N VAL A 125 0.03 -17.10 11.56
CA VAL A 125 1.10 -16.45 12.37
C VAL A 125 0.91 -16.73 13.86
N ILE A 126 -0.31 -16.69 14.37
CA ILE A 126 -0.60 -16.99 15.77
C ILE A 126 -0.32 -18.47 16.06
N ALA A 127 -0.79 -19.39 15.22
CA ALA A 127 -0.57 -20.82 15.39
C ALA A 127 0.92 -21.20 15.31
N LEU A 128 1.69 -20.58 14.40
CA LEU A 128 3.12 -20.83 14.24
C LEU A 128 4.01 -20.02 15.20
N SER A 129 3.45 -19.15 16.04
CA SER A 129 4.23 -18.27 16.93
C SER A 129 5.24 -19.04 17.81
N ASN A 130 4.88 -20.23 18.30
CA ASN A 130 5.78 -21.10 19.07
C ASN A 130 6.92 -21.69 18.22
N VAL A 131 6.65 -22.02 16.96
CA VAL A 131 7.66 -22.51 16.01
C VAL A 131 8.65 -21.39 15.69
N VAL A 132 8.14 -20.18 15.41
CA VAL A 132 8.99 -19.01 15.15
C VAL A 132 9.89 -18.73 16.35
N LYS A 133 9.35 -18.72 17.58
CA LYS A 133 10.17 -18.55 18.80
C LYS A 133 11.31 -19.58 18.89
N ARG A 134 11.04 -20.85 18.58
CA ARG A 134 12.04 -21.93 18.59
C ARG A 134 13.13 -21.68 17.54
N VAL A 135 12.74 -21.43 16.30
CA VAL A 135 13.66 -21.21 15.18
C VAL A 135 14.49 -19.95 15.41
N THR A 136 13.90 -18.88 15.92
CA THR A 136 14.64 -17.65 16.28
C THR A 136 15.69 -17.93 17.35
N LYS A 137 15.33 -18.65 18.43
CA LYS A 137 16.29 -19.01 19.48
C LYS A 137 17.44 -19.87 18.94
N GLU A 138 17.13 -20.84 18.08
CA GLU A 138 18.14 -21.68 17.43
C GLU A 138 19.05 -20.84 16.51
N TYR A 139 18.47 -19.97 15.68
CA TYR A 139 19.21 -19.11 14.76
C TYR A 139 20.18 -18.20 15.53
N THR A 140 19.71 -17.51 16.56
CA THR A 140 20.54 -16.61 17.38
C THR A 140 21.57 -17.33 18.24
N SER A 141 21.37 -18.61 18.56
CA SER A 141 22.35 -19.41 19.31
C SER A 141 23.57 -19.81 18.47
N LYS A 142 23.47 -19.74 17.13
CA LYS A 142 24.57 -20.08 16.23
C LYS A 142 25.51 -18.89 16.09
N LYS A 143 26.83 -19.17 16.10
CA LYS A 143 27.83 -18.15 15.79
C LYS A 143 27.70 -17.78 14.32
N HIS A 144 27.21 -16.57 14.03
CA HIS A 144 27.11 -16.06 12.66
C HIS A 144 28.49 -15.63 12.17
N LEU A 145 29.22 -16.58 11.59
CA LEU A 145 30.51 -16.32 10.97
C LEU A 145 30.33 -15.44 9.73
N THR A 146 31.23 -14.48 9.56
CA THR A 146 31.27 -13.67 8.34
C THR A 146 31.67 -14.51 7.14
N TYR A 147 31.29 -14.08 5.94
CA TYR A 147 31.61 -14.78 4.68
C TYR A 147 33.11 -15.08 4.53
N LYS A 148 33.99 -14.16 4.98
CA LYS A 148 35.44 -14.35 4.98
C LYS A 148 35.88 -15.49 5.90
N GLU A 149 35.34 -15.58 7.10
CA GLU A 149 35.64 -16.65 8.06
C GLU A 149 35.13 -18.01 7.56
N GLN A 150 33.97 -18.04 6.90
CA GLN A 150 33.44 -19.27 6.29
C GLN A 150 34.35 -19.79 5.16
N LEU A 151 34.86 -18.90 4.31
CA LEU A 151 35.82 -19.27 3.26
C LEU A 151 37.12 -19.83 3.83
N THR A 152 37.66 -19.19 4.88
CA THR A 152 38.88 -19.66 5.55
C THR A 152 38.69 -21.03 6.21
N LEU A 153 37.53 -21.27 6.84
CA LEU A 153 37.24 -22.58 7.44
C LEU A 153 37.07 -23.67 6.38
N ASN A 154 36.43 -23.35 5.25
CA ASN A 154 36.25 -24.31 4.16
C ASN A 154 37.58 -24.63 3.46
N SER A 155 38.46 -23.65 3.26
CA SER A 155 39.78 -23.89 2.67
C SER A 155 40.68 -24.75 3.59
N ILE A 156 40.62 -24.52 4.91
CA ILE A 156 41.33 -25.36 5.89
C ILE A 156 40.77 -26.80 5.91
N ARG A 157 39.46 -26.96 5.70
CA ARG A 157 38.80 -28.28 5.67
C ARG A 157 39.15 -29.07 4.40
N GLU A 158 39.28 -28.40 3.26
CA GLU A 158 39.68 -29.01 1.98
C GLU A 158 41.17 -29.42 1.95
N GLN A 159 42.05 -28.74 2.70
CA GLN A 159 43.47 -29.14 2.81
C GLN A 159 43.73 -30.31 3.79
N LYS A 160 42.71 -30.78 4.50
CA LYS A 160 42.82 -31.85 5.51
C LYS A 160 42.45 -33.24 5.00
N TRP A 161 42.16 -33.37 3.71
CA TRP A 161 41.93 -34.62 2.96
C TRP A 161 42.86 -34.67 1.76
#